data_AF-A0A9D1WBJ2-F1
#
_entry.id   AF-A0A9D1WBJ2-F1
#
_cell.length_a   1.000
_cell.length_b   1.000
_cell.length_c   1.000
_cell.angle_alpha   90.00
_cell.angle_beta   90.00
_cell.angle_gamma   90.00
#
_symmetry.space_group_name_H-M   'P 1'
#
loop_
_entity.id
_entity.type
_entity.pdbx_description
1 polymer ?
#
loop_
_entity_poly.entity_id
_entity_poly.type
_entity_poly.pdbx_seq_one_letter_code
_entity_poly.pdbx_strand_id
1 'polypeptide(L)'
;PEAEEPSRPLTLNERLQQQRMQQQQKVESPAAPSASSGLQHSLNQTLNQGARGGKPAVDLKTAVSLNDKLLIIRDLFNGYSLAYSEAIELLNRFDNLAEADAFLQTNYALKNNWASKPETVEKLYAVLRKKYS
;
A
#
# COMPACT_ATOMS: atom_id res chain seq x y z
N PRO A 1 -49.16 35.18 -36.83
CA PRO A 1 -49.29 35.24 -35.36
C PRO A 1 -48.20 34.35 -34.76
N GLU A 2 -47.46 34.93 -33.84
CA GLU A 2 -46.29 34.40 -33.15
C GLU A 2 -46.49 33.08 -32.39
N ALA A 3 -45.33 32.47 -32.13
CA ALA A 3 -44.96 31.68 -30.96
C ALA A 3 -45.51 30.25 -30.83
N GLU A 4 -44.66 29.28 -31.15
CA GLU A 4 -44.30 28.22 -30.20
C GLU A 4 -42.91 27.68 -30.57
N GLU A 5 -41.90 28.09 -29.81
CA GLU A 5 -40.55 27.54 -29.90
C GLU A 5 -40.59 26.08 -29.43
N PRO A 6 -40.11 25.09 -30.21
CA PRO A 6 -40.02 23.74 -29.70
C PRO A 6 -38.93 23.69 -28.63
N SER A 7 -39.35 23.46 -27.38
CA SER A 7 -38.50 23.27 -26.20
C SER A 7 -37.26 22.46 -26.52
N ARG A 8 -36.12 23.15 -26.63
CA ARG A 8 -34.83 22.50 -26.91
C ARG A 8 -34.49 21.58 -25.75
N PRO A 9 -34.19 20.29 -26.00
CA PRO A 9 -33.74 19.40 -24.95
C PRO A 9 -32.40 19.88 -24.40
N LEU A 10 -32.30 19.94 -23.07
CA LEU A 10 -31.13 20.42 -22.34
C LEU A 10 -29.85 19.72 -22.82
N THR A 11 -28.85 20.51 -23.19
CA THR A 11 -27.55 20.00 -23.61
C THR A 11 -26.83 19.37 -22.42
N LEU A 12 -25.83 18.52 -22.70
CA LEU A 12 -25.06 17.81 -21.67
C LEU A 12 -24.33 18.78 -20.73
N ASN A 13 -23.94 19.96 -21.24
CA ASN A 13 -23.36 21.05 -20.45
C ASN A 13 -24.38 21.68 -19.48
N GLU A 14 -25.64 21.84 -19.89
CA GLU A 14 -26.70 22.38 -19.02
C GLU A 14 -27.12 21.38 -17.94
N ARG A 15 -27.12 20.07 -18.25
CA ARG A 15 -27.38 19.01 -17.27
C ARG A 15 -26.29 18.95 -16.18
N LEU A 16 -25.02 19.11 -16.56
CA LEU A 16 -23.91 19.17 -15.58
C LEU A 16 -23.99 20.41 -14.69
N GLN A 17 -24.45 21.55 -15.23
CA GLN A 17 -24.68 22.76 -14.44
C GLN A 17 -25.86 22.61 -13.46
N GLN A 18 -26.95 21.94 -13.85
CA GLN A 18 -28.08 21.65 -12.96
C GLN A 18 -27.71 20.74 -11.78
N GLN A 19 -26.80 19.77 -11.96
CA GLN A 19 -26.31 18.94 -10.85
C GLN A 19 -25.41 19.68 -9.86
N ARG A 20 -24.68 20.70 -10.31
CA ARG A 20 -23.81 21.53 -9.46
C ARG A 20 -24.59 22.54 -8.62
N MET A 21 -25.72 23.04 -9.12
CA MET A 21 -26.60 23.93 -8.35
C MET A 21 -27.32 23.21 -7.21
N GLN A 22 -27.70 21.94 -7.37
CA GLN A 22 -28.36 21.17 -6.30
C GLN A 22 -27.44 20.81 -5.13
N GLN A 23 -26.11 20.76 -5.35
CA GLN A 23 -25.15 20.43 -4.29
C GLN A 23 -24.74 21.61 -3.40
N GLN A 24 -25.06 22.85 -3.78
CA GLN A 24 -24.69 24.04 -2.99
C GLN A 24 -25.72 24.46 -1.95
N GLN A 25 -26.90 23.83 -1.89
CA GLN A 25 -27.99 24.26 -1.01
C GLN A 25 -28.21 23.33 0.21
N LYS A 26 -27.18 22.60 0.64
CA LYS A 26 -27.22 21.76 1.86
C LYS A 26 -26.08 22.08 2.81
N VAL A 27 -25.91 23.35 3.16
CA VAL A 27 -24.99 23.80 4.20
C VAL A 27 -25.63 24.89 5.05
N GLU A 28 -26.78 24.62 5.67
CA GLU A 28 -27.23 25.44 6.79
C GLU A 28 -28.18 24.65 7.71
N SER A 29 -27.64 24.25 8.88
CA SER A 29 -28.28 24.23 10.22
C SER A 29 -28.09 22.92 11.02
N PRO A 30 -27.86 23.02 12.36
CA PRO A 30 -27.40 21.92 13.21
C PRO A 30 -28.51 21.34 14.11
N ALA A 31 -28.71 20.01 14.13
CA ALA A 31 -29.25 19.27 15.31
C ALA A 31 -29.42 17.76 15.03
N ALA A 32 -28.65 16.96 15.79
CA ALA A 32 -28.97 15.63 16.34
C ALA A 32 -29.18 14.42 15.38
N PRO A 33 -29.24 13.18 15.92
CA PRO A 33 -28.14 12.44 16.54
C PRO A 33 -27.81 11.14 15.78
N SER A 34 -26.59 10.65 16.00
CA SER A 34 -26.06 9.41 15.44
C SER A 34 -26.92 8.17 15.74
N ALA A 35 -27.41 7.51 14.71
CA ALA A 35 -27.89 6.13 14.76
C ALA A 35 -27.62 5.42 13.43
N SER A 36 -26.37 4.97 13.24
CA SER A 36 -26.02 3.97 12.22
C SER A 36 -24.81 3.20 12.74
N SER A 37 -25.09 2.44 13.81
CA SER A 37 -24.21 1.40 14.31
C SER A 37 -24.15 0.27 13.29
N GLY A 38 -22.94 -0.07 12.82
CA GLY A 38 -22.49 -1.45 12.99
C GLY A 38 -22.44 -2.43 11.82
N LEU A 39 -22.30 -2.03 10.54
CA LEU A 39 -22.19 -3.04 9.44
C LEU A 39 -21.05 -2.88 8.42
N GLN A 40 -20.08 -1.99 8.63
CA GLN A 40 -18.98 -1.81 7.66
C GLN A 40 -17.66 -2.52 8.01
N HIS A 41 -17.55 -3.19 9.16
CA HIS A 41 -16.24 -3.71 9.63
C HIS A 41 -15.95 -5.20 9.32
N SER A 42 -16.79 -5.91 8.55
CA SER A 42 -16.68 -7.38 8.46
C SER A 42 -16.59 -7.96 7.04
N LEU A 43 -15.86 -7.33 6.12
CA LEU A 43 -15.59 -7.91 4.78
C LEU A 43 -14.11 -7.96 4.36
N ASN A 44 -13.16 -7.54 5.20
CA ASN A 44 -11.72 -7.63 4.89
C ASN A 44 -11.01 -8.83 5.57
N GLN A 45 -11.75 -9.78 6.15
CA GLN A 45 -11.16 -10.92 6.87
C GLN A 45 -11.61 -12.26 6.28
N THR A 46 -11.24 -12.55 5.03
CA THR A 46 -11.55 -13.87 4.42
C THR A 46 -10.41 -14.50 3.62
N LEU A 47 -9.15 -14.10 3.80
CA LEU A 47 -8.03 -14.78 3.12
C LEU A 47 -6.86 -15.23 4.02
N ASN A 48 -6.99 -15.15 5.35
CA ASN A 48 -5.97 -15.73 6.24
C ASN A 48 -6.39 -17.11 6.73
N GLN A 49 -6.47 -18.07 5.80
CA GLN A 49 -6.50 -19.49 6.12
C GLN A 49 -5.05 -19.96 6.23
N GLY A 50 -4.60 -20.30 7.44
CA GLY A 50 -3.32 -20.99 7.61
C GLY A 50 -2.63 -20.80 8.96
N ALA A 51 -3.21 -21.40 10.01
CA ALA A 51 -2.50 -22.11 11.07
C ALA A 51 -1.34 -21.43 11.84
N ARG A 52 -1.48 -21.53 13.18
CA ARG A 52 -0.45 -21.56 14.24
C ARG A 52 -0.25 -20.23 14.98
N GLY A 53 -0.49 -20.29 16.29
CA GLY A 53 -0.30 -19.22 17.26
C GLY A 53 1.17 -18.83 17.48
N GLY A 54 1.78 -18.27 16.44
CA GLY A 54 2.93 -17.39 16.56
C GLY A 54 2.47 -15.94 16.56
N LYS A 55 3.19 -15.09 17.28
CA LYS A 55 3.12 -13.61 17.27
C LYS A 55 2.73 -13.10 15.88
N PRO A 56 1.92 -12.03 15.72
CA PRO A 56 1.58 -11.50 14.40
C PRO A 56 2.89 -11.24 13.67
N ALA A 57 3.20 -12.11 12.70
CA ALA A 57 4.38 -11.92 11.87
C ALA A 57 4.08 -10.64 11.11
N VAL A 58 4.65 -9.52 11.56
CA VAL A 58 4.73 -8.32 10.75
C VAL A 58 5.26 -8.83 9.41
N ASP A 59 4.77 -8.38 8.26
CA ASP A 59 5.31 -8.78 6.96
C ASP A 59 6.42 -7.81 6.54
N LEU A 60 7.57 -8.30 6.07
CA LEU A 60 8.68 -7.41 5.65
C LEU A 60 8.23 -6.50 4.50
N LYS A 61 7.29 -7.02 3.73
CA LYS A 61 6.66 -6.38 2.58
C LYS A 61 5.81 -5.17 2.97
N THR A 62 5.24 -5.14 4.18
CA THR A 62 4.44 -4.03 4.70
C THR A 62 5.26 -3.11 5.61
N ALA A 63 6.36 -3.60 6.19
CA ALA A 63 7.26 -2.84 7.05
C ALA A 63 8.14 -1.83 6.31
N VAL A 64 8.35 -2.01 5.00
CA VAL A 64 9.17 -1.12 4.16
C VAL A 64 8.31 -0.07 3.45
N SER A 65 8.73 1.19 3.51
CA SER A 65 8.08 2.26 2.72
C SER A 65 8.34 2.07 1.23
N LEU A 66 7.42 2.49 0.37
CA LEU A 66 7.55 2.34 -1.09
C LEU A 66 8.85 2.96 -1.62
N ASN A 67 9.26 4.13 -1.10
CA ASN A 67 10.50 4.79 -1.49
C ASN A 67 11.74 3.96 -1.15
N ASP A 68 11.82 3.43 0.08
CA ASP A 68 12.92 2.56 0.49
C ASP A 68 12.94 1.26 -0.32
N LYS A 69 11.76 0.68 -0.59
CA LYS A 69 11.64 -0.51 -1.44
C LYS A 69 12.21 -0.24 -2.84
N LEU A 70 11.80 0.83 -3.50
CA LEU A 70 12.29 1.17 -4.84
C LEU A 70 13.79 1.43 -4.84
N LEU A 71 14.30 2.11 -3.81
CA LEU A 71 15.71 2.38 -3.63
C LEU A 71 16.52 1.09 -3.42
N ILE A 72 16.05 0.17 -2.57
CA ILE A 72 16.67 -1.15 -2.36
C ILE A 72 16.67 -1.97 -3.65
N ILE A 73 15.54 -2.02 -4.37
CA ILE A 73 15.45 -2.76 -5.64
C ILE A 73 16.47 -2.22 -6.65
N ARG A 74 16.50 -0.90 -6.84
CA ARG A 74 17.42 -0.24 -7.78
C ARG A 74 18.88 -0.50 -7.40
N ASP A 75 19.21 -0.34 -6.13
CA ASP A 75 20.60 -0.23 -5.70
C ASP A 75 21.21 -1.60 -5.35
N LEU A 76 20.48 -2.45 -4.63
CA LEU A 76 20.95 -3.75 -4.15
C LEU A 76 20.57 -4.90 -5.08
N PHE A 77 19.47 -4.77 -5.80
CA PHE A 77 18.97 -5.80 -6.72
C PHE A 77 19.11 -5.38 -8.19
N ASN A 78 19.90 -4.34 -8.51
CA ASN A 78 20.12 -3.86 -9.89
C ASN A 78 18.83 -3.58 -10.68
N GLY A 79 17.74 -3.21 -10.01
CA GLY A 79 16.42 -2.98 -10.61
C GLY A 79 15.54 -4.23 -10.74
N TYR A 80 16.03 -5.42 -10.38
CA TYR A 80 15.27 -6.67 -10.45
C TYR A 80 14.27 -6.79 -9.29
N SER A 81 13.06 -6.28 -9.52
CA SER A 81 11.96 -6.32 -8.55
C SER A 81 11.51 -7.74 -8.15
N LEU A 82 11.64 -8.71 -9.08
CA LEU A 82 11.36 -10.12 -8.80
C LEU A 82 12.35 -10.70 -7.79
N ALA A 83 13.66 -10.46 -7.99
CA ALA A 83 14.70 -10.92 -7.08
C ALA A 83 14.53 -10.35 -5.67
N TYR A 84 14.11 -9.09 -5.56
CA TYR A 84 13.73 -8.50 -4.27
C TYR A 84 12.53 -9.21 -3.63
N SER A 85 11.48 -9.48 -4.40
CA SER A 85 10.27 -10.12 -3.88
C SER A 85 10.58 -11.52 -3.35
N GLU A 86 11.32 -12.31 -4.13
CA GLU A 86 11.83 -13.64 -3.73
C GLU A 86 12.68 -13.56 -2.46
N ALA A 87 13.63 -12.60 -2.40
CA ALA A 87 14.46 -12.41 -1.22
C ALA A 87 13.60 -12.08 0.01
N ILE A 88 12.65 -11.15 -0.10
CA ILE A 88 11.75 -10.78 1.00
C ILE A 88 10.87 -11.95 1.44
N GLU A 89 10.39 -12.79 0.52
CA GLU A 89 9.61 -13.97 0.86
C GLU A 89 10.43 -15.01 1.61
N LEU A 90 11.67 -15.27 1.16
CA LEU A 90 12.61 -16.14 1.88
C LEU A 90 12.96 -15.56 3.24
N LEU A 91 13.17 -14.25 3.31
CA LEU A 91 13.43 -13.55 4.57
C LEU A 91 12.29 -13.72 5.56
N ASN A 92 11.03 -13.54 5.16
CA ASN A 92 9.89 -13.78 6.06
C ASN A 92 9.76 -15.22 6.54
N ARG A 93 10.42 -16.20 5.90
CA ARG A 93 10.42 -17.61 6.34
C ARG A 93 11.49 -17.94 7.37
N PHE A 94 12.54 -17.13 7.51
CA PHE A 94 13.54 -17.33 8.55
C PHE A 94 12.99 -16.91 9.91
N ASP A 95 13.36 -17.66 10.95
CA ASP A 95 13.03 -17.34 12.34
C ASP A 95 14.01 -16.31 12.95
N ASN A 96 15.24 -16.27 12.45
CA ASN A 96 16.32 -15.45 13.01
C ASN A 96 16.94 -14.50 11.99
N LEU A 97 17.32 -13.30 12.45
CA LEU A 97 18.05 -12.33 11.64
C LEU A 97 19.40 -12.87 11.14
N ALA A 98 20.09 -13.70 11.93
CA ALA A 98 21.40 -14.24 11.57
C ALA A 98 21.34 -15.14 10.32
N GLU A 99 20.30 -15.97 10.21
CA GLU A 99 20.10 -16.85 9.05
C GLU A 99 19.71 -16.05 7.81
N ALA A 100 18.81 -15.08 8.00
CA ALA A 100 18.43 -14.11 6.97
C ALA A 100 19.62 -13.31 6.44
N ASP A 101 20.51 -12.84 7.33
CA ASP A 101 21.73 -12.12 7.01
C ASP A 101 22.70 -12.99 6.19
N ALA A 102 23.02 -14.19 6.66
CA ALA A 102 23.92 -15.10 5.95
C ALA A 102 23.41 -15.42 4.54
N PHE A 103 22.09 -15.61 4.39
CA PHE A 103 21.44 -15.81 3.10
C PHE A 103 21.64 -14.61 2.16
N LEU A 104 21.40 -13.39 2.64
CA LEU A 104 21.58 -12.16 1.84
C LEU A 104 23.03 -11.95 1.44
N GLN A 105 23.96 -12.16 2.38
CA GLN A 105 25.39 -11.98 2.12
C GLN A 105 25.89 -12.94 1.03
N THR A 106 25.51 -14.20 1.13
CA THR A 106 25.96 -15.26 0.22
C THR A 106 25.31 -15.15 -1.17
N ASN A 107 24.02 -14.83 -1.23
CA ASN A 107 23.26 -14.86 -2.49
C ASN A 107 23.23 -13.51 -3.23
N TYR A 108 23.29 -12.38 -2.51
CA TYR A 108 23.09 -11.06 -3.11
C TYR A 108 24.25 -10.10 -2.88
N ALA A 109 24.81 -10.06 -1.65
CA ALA A 109 25.79 -9.02 -1.32
C ALA A 109 27.06 -9.09 -2.16
N LEU A 110 27.63 -10.30 -2.32
CA LEU A 110 28.81 -10.52 -3.16
C LEU A 110 28.50 -10.29 -4.65
N LYS A 111 27.36 -10.80 -5.14
CA LYS A 111 27.00 -10.73 -6.56
C LYS A 111 26.69 -9.32 -7.04
N ASN A 112 26.08 -8.50 -6.18
CA ASN A 112 25.64 -7.14 -6.51
C ASN A 112 26.54 -6.07 -5.91
N ASN A 113 27.72 -6.45 -5.39
CA ASN A 113 28.71 -5.54 -4.80
C ASN A 113 28.12 -4.56 -3.78
N TRP A 114 27.35 -5.10 -2.82
CA TRP A 114 26.68 -4.29 -1.78
C TRP A 114 27.66 -3.49 -0.91
N ALA A 115 28.92 -3.91 -0.83
CA ALA A 115 29.98 -3.18 -0.14
C ALA A 115 30.18 -1.74 -0.66
N SER A 116 29.84 -1.48 -1.93
CA SER A 116 29.91 -0.13 -2.52
C SER A 116 28.70 0.76 -2.14
N LYS A 117 27.67 0.18 -1.50
CA LYS A 117 26.37 0.80 -1.27
C LYS A 117 25.90 0.65 0.20
N PRO A 118 26.74 0.99 1.19
CA PRO A 118 26.44 0.72 2.59
C PRO A 118 25.17 1.41 3.08
N GLU A 119 24.85 2.63 2.62
CA GLU A 119 23.62 3.34 3.01
C GLU A 119 22.34 2.58 2.66
N THR A 120 22.27 2.00 1.45
CA THR A 120 21.10 1.23 1.05
C THR A 120 21.04 -0.11 1.79
N VAL A 121 22.19 -0.73 2.03
CA VAL A 121 22.28 -1.94 2.85
C VAL A 121 21.75 -1.66 4.25
N GLU A 122 22.19 -0.60 4.91
CA GLU A 122 21.71 -0.21 6.24
C GLU A 122 20.19 -0.01 6.29
N LYS A 123 19.59 0.59 5.26
CA LYS A 123 18.12 0.71 5.14
C LYS A 123 17.42 -0.64 5.11
N LEU A 124 17.93 -1.60 4.33
CA LEU A 124 17.39 -2.96 4.32
C LEU A 124 17.52 -3.61 5.70
N TYR A 125 18.69 -3.51 6.33
CA TYR A 125 18.93 -4.09 7.67
C TYR A 125 18.11 -3.41 8.77
N ALA A 126 17.80 -2.12 8.67
CA ALA A 126 16.92 -1.44 9.59
C ALA A 126 15.51 -2.06 9.58
N VAL A 127 15.00 -2.39 8.39
CA VAL A 127 13.72 -3.08 8.22
C VAL A 127 13.78 -4.51 8.77
N LEU A 128 14.87 -5.23 8.49
CA LEU A 128 15.08 -6.59 9.02
C LEU A 128 15.13 -6.59 10.55
N ARG A 129 15.94 -5.73 11.17
CA ARG A 129 16.06 -5.63 12.63
C ARG A 129 14.72 -5.33 13.28
N LYS A 130 13.90 -4.47 12.68
CA LYS A 130 12.56 -4.14 13.19
C LYS A 130 11.60 -5.34 13.19
N LYS A 131 11.84 -6.36 12.36
CA LYS A 131 11.05 -7.60 12.32
C LYS A 131 11.45 -8.64 13.33
N TYR A 132 12.75 -8.81 13.49
CA TYR A 132 13.33 -9.84 14.35
C TYR A 132 13.58 -9.33 15.79
N SER A 133 13.19 -8.08 16.09
CA SER A 133 13.27 -7.48 17.42
C SER A 133 12.13 -7.90 18.34
#